data_AF-Q2C264-F1
#
_entry.id   AF-Q2C264-F1
#
_cell.length_a   1.000
_cell.length_b   1.000
_cell.length_c   1.000
_cell.angle_alpha   90.00
_cell.angle_beta   90.00
_cell.angle_gamma   90.00
#
_symmetry.space_group_name_H-M   'P 1'
#
loop_
_entity.id
_entity.type
_entity.pdbx_description
1 polymer ?
#
loop_
_entity_poly.entity_id
_entity_poly.type
_entity_poly.pdbx_seq_one_letter_code
_entity_poly.pdbx_strand_id
1 'polypeptide(L)'
;MAVTPAFADNIPVTPEMMSVSYIANVQNRQTYTYVKCWYRPAQKHDDPATEWEWARDEKGDYFTIDGYWWSSGRLKNMFYTNVSQSEIKHRCKETLGVNHDTADFLFYASDNRYSYNHDIWTNDDVNKHVINRIIAFGDSLSDTGNIYNASQWVFPNRNSWFLGHSSNGYVWTEYLAHGKAISLYNWAVGGAAGTNPVLGINRYLCSSYVLLNLYENGKKLSP
;
A
#
# COMPACT_ATOMS: atom_id res chain seq x y z
N MET A 1 27.01 -26.99 -13.06
CA MET A 1 26.29 -26.94 -11.78
C MET A 1 25.89 -25.49 -11.54
N ALA A 2 24.61 -25.17 -11.74
CA ALA A 2 24.09 -23.84 -11.48
C ALA A 2 23.73 -23.76 -9.99
N VAL A 3 24.31 -22.79 -9.28
CA VAL A 3 23.97 -22.50 -7.89
C VAL A 3 22.56 -21.90 -7.88
N THR A 4 21.60 -22.67 -7.39
CA THR A 4 20.25 -22.18 -7.09
C THR A 4 20.33 -21.26 -5.87
N PRO A 5 19.81 -20.01 -5.92
CA PRO A 5 19.78 -19.16 -4.75
C PRO A 5 18.74 -19.71 -3.75
N ALA A 6 19.23 -20.20 -2.63
CA ALA A 6 18.45 -20.66 -1.49
C ALA A 6 17.85 -19.48 -0.72
N PHE A 7 16.74 -18.89 -1.18
CA PHE A 7 16.02 -17.86 -0.41
C PHE A 7 14.49 -17.96 -0.49
N ALA A 8 13.92 -19.08 -0.96
CA ALA A 8 12.47 -19.23 -1.07
C ALA A 8 11.79 -19.88 0.17
N ASP A 9 12.53 -20.59 1.03
CA ASP A 9 11.88 -21.52 2.00
C ASP A 9 11.77 -21.01 3.45
N ASN A 10 12.30 -19.83 3.79
CA ASN A 10 12.31 -19.34 5.18
C ASN A 10 11.68 -17.94 5.35
N ILE A 11 10.59 -17.63 4.65
CA ILE A 11 9.80 -16.42 4.95
C ILE A 11 8.74 -16.81 5.99
N PRO A 12 8.77 -16.24 7.21
CA PRO A 12 7.71 -16.43 8.19
C PRO A 12 6.36 -16.04 7.58
N VAL A 13 5.46 -17.01 7.44
CA VAL A 13 4.11 -16.81 6.91
C VAL A 13 3.04 -16.74 8.01
N THR A 14 3.43 -16.98 9.26
CA THR A 14 2.60 -16.72 10.45
C THR A 14 3.36 -15.82 11.43
N PRO A 15 2.65 -15.02 12.23
CA PRO A 15 3.26 -14.13 13.21
C PRO A 15 4.23 -14.81 14.17
N GLU A 16 3.88 -16.01 14.61
CA GLU A 16 4.57 -16.79 15.62
C GLU A 16 5.94 -17.28 15.12
N MET A 17 6.15 -17.29 13.81
CA MET A 17 7.41 -17.68 13.17
C MET A 17 8.41 -16.51 13.05
N MET A 18 8.02 -15.28 13.41
CA MET A 18 8.91 -14.11 13.31
C MET A 18 9.77 -13.96 14.57
N SER A 19 11.06 -14.27 14.45
CA SER A 19 12.02 -13.99 15.52
C SER A 19 12.35 -12.51 15.59
N VAL A 20 12.64 -12.01 16.80
CA VAL A 20 13.18 -10.65 17.04
C VAL A 20 14.38 -10.34 16.13
N SER A 21 15.27 -11.29 15.94
CA SER A 21 16.45 -11.15 15.08
C SER A 21 16.10 -10.98 13.61
N TYR A 22 15.06 -11.67 13.12
CA TYR A 22 14.57 -11.51 11.76
C TYR A 22 13.95 -10.12 11.55
N ILE A 23 13.13 -9.66 12.49
CA ILE A 23 12.52 -8.33 12.46
C ILE A 23 13.61 -7.25 12.41
N ALA A 24 14.60 -7.32 13.31
CA ALA A 24 15.72 -6.38 13.33
C ALA A 24 16.52 -6.43 12.01
N ASN A 25 16.74 -7.61 11.44
CA ASN A 25 17.44 -7.73 10.15
C ASN A 25 16.68 -7.06 9.01
N VAL A 26 15.34 -7.20 8.96
CA VAL A 26 14.50 -6.53 7.97
C VAL A 26 14.55 -5.02 8.16
N GLN A 27 14.33 -4.54 9.39
CA GLN A 27 14.33 -3.10 9.70
C GLN A 27 15.68 -2.44 9.46
N ASN A 28 16.80 -3.17 9.57
CA ASN A 28 18.13 -2.65 9.30
C ASN A 28 18.48 -2.54 7.80
N ARG A 29 17.65 -3.08 6.89
CA ARG A 29 17.82 -2.94 5.43
C ARG A 29 17.26 -1.61 4.92
N GLN A 30 17.78 -0.52 5.47
CA GLN A 30 17.39 0.83 5.08
C GLN A 30 17.79 1.10 3.63
N THR A 31 16.86 1.73 2.90
CA THR A 31 16.96 2.13 1.50
C THR A 31 16.03 3.32 1.28
N TYR A 32 15.88 3.75 0.04
CA TYR A 32 14.84 4.68 -0.39
C TYR A 32 13.96 4.07 -1.49
N THR A 33 12.83 4.69 -1.76
CA THR A 33 12.00 4.46 -2.95
C THR A 33 11.37 5.76 -3.42
N TYR A 34 10.79 5.77 -4.63
CA TYR A 34 10.05 6.91 -5.17
C TYR A 34 8.56 6.77 -4.89
N VAL A 35 7.85 7.90 -5.01
CA VAL A 35 6.38 7.95 -4.84
C VAL A 35 5.70 8.18 -6.19
N LYS A 36 4.78 7.29 -6.53
CA LYS A 36 3.89 7.39 -7.69
C LYS A 36 2.56 8.00 -7.26
N CYS A 37 2.22 9.16 -7.82
CA CYS A 37 0.99 9.89 -7.53
C CYS A 37 -0.01 9.67 -8.65
N TRP A 38 -1.08 8.93 -8.38
CA TRP A 38 -2.19 8.70 -9.29
C TRP A 38 -3.27 9.77 -9.12
N TYR A 39 -3.95 10.12 -10.19
CA TYR A 39 -5.07 11.06 -10.18
C TYR A 39 -6.05 10.76 -11.31
N ARG A 40 -7.27 11.26 -11.18
CA ARG A 40 -8.27 11.32 -12.24
C ARG A 40 -8.10 12.63 -13.02
N PRO A 41 -7.78 12.63 -14.32
CA PRO A 41 -7.73 13.85 -15.12
C PRO A 41 -9.12 14.46 -15.39
N ALA A 42 -10.16 13.63 -15.39
CA ALA A 42 -11.53 14.06 -15.64
C ALA A 42 -12.10 14.85 -14.44
N GLN A 43 -12.76 15.97 -14.73
CA GLN A 43 -13.45 16.82 -13.73
C GLN A 43 -14.85 16.30 -13.34
N LYS A 44 -15.08 14.99 -13.48
CA LYS A 44 -16.36 14.32 -13.19
C LYS A 44 -16.11 12.86 -12.82
N HIS A 45 -17.01 12.25 -12.05
CA HIS A 45 -16.89 10.84 -11.63
C HIS A 45 -17.41 9.83 -12.66
N ASP A 46 -17.99 10.28 -13.77
CA ASP A 46 -18.46 9.39 -14.84
C ASP A 46 -17.31 8.75 -15.63
N ASP A 47 -16.11 9.31 -15.53
CA ASP A 47 -14.90 8.81 -16.16
C ASP A 47 -13.89 8.32 -15.10
N PRO A 48 -13.76 7.00 -14.90
CA PRO A 48 -12.88 6.40 -13.89
C PRO A 48 -11.41 6.30 -14.32
N ALA A 49 -11.06 6.75 -15.52
CA ALA A 49 -9.68 6.69 -15.99
C ALA A 49 -8.75 7.51 -15.09
N THR A 50 -7.56 6.95 -14.87
CA THR A 50 -6.53 7.56 -14.02
C THR A 50 -5.19 7.59 -14.75
N GLU A 51 -4.41 8.62 -14.43
CA GLU A 51 -3.03 8.80 -14.86
C GLU A 51 -2.15 8.93 -13.62
N TRP A 52 -0.83 8.94 -13.81
CA TRP A 52 0.11 9.11 -12.71
C TRP A 52 1.34 9.89 -13.09
N GLU A 53 1.91 10.56 -12.09
CA GLU A 53 3.19 11.25 -12.18
C GLU A 53 4.09 10.86 -11.00
N TRP A 54 5.40 10.99 -11.18
CA TRP A 54 6.35 10.85 -10.07
C TRP A 54 6.30 12.08 -9.19
N ALA A 55 6.14 11.88 -7.88
CA ALA A 55 6.20 12.96 -6.89
C ALA A 55 7.50 13.76 -7.03
N ARG A 56 7.39 15.08 -6.84
CA ARG A 56 8.50 16.03 -6.87
C ARG A 56 8.69 16.70 -5.52
N ASP A 57 9.94 17.02 -5.21
CA ASP A 57 10.27 17.87 -4.06
C ASP A 57 10.12 19.36 -4.40
N GLU A 58 10.44 20.25 -3.46
CA GLU A 58 10.33 21.71 -3.64
C GLU A 58 11.23 22.27 -4.75
N LYS A 59 12.27 21.54 -5.12
CA LYS A 59 13.24 21.93 -6.15
C LYS A 59 12.85 21.39 -7.53
N GLY A 60 11.86 20.51 -7.60
CA GLY A 60 11.45 19.81 -8.82
C GLY A 60 12.22 18.50 -9.07
N ASP A 61 13.07 18.08 -8.14
CA ASP A 61 13.74 16.78 -8.19
C ASP A 61 12.74 15.67 -7.81
N TYR A 62 13.06 14.42 -8.14
CA TYR A 62 12.20 13.30 -7.75
C TYR A 62 12.15 13.16 -6.23
N PHE A 63 10.94 13.16 -5.67
CA PHE A 63 10.73 12.96 -4.25
C PHE A 63 10.93 11.49 -3.88
N THR A 64 11.84 11.25 -2.96
CA THR A 64 12.16 9.93 -2.41
C THR A 64 11.80 9.86 -0.94
N ILE A 65 11.38 8.68 -0.49
CA ILE A 65 11.14 8.38 0.92
C ILE A 65 12.10 7.30 1.40
N ASP A 66 12.75 7.55 2.54
CA ASP A 66 13.65 6.60 3.19
C ASP A 66 12.88 5.60 4.05
N GLY A 67 13.38 4.37 4.12
CA GLY A 67 12.69 3.29 4.82
C GLY A 67 13.19 1.90 4.45
N TYR A 68 12.33 0.90 4.62
CA TYR A 68 12.65 -0.49 4.31
C TYR A 68 11.47 -1.22 3.69
N TRP A 69 11.78 -2.18 2.82
CA TRP A 69 10.79 -3.06 2.21
C TRP A 69 10.55 -4.28 3.10
N TRP A 70 9.30 -4.71 3.21
CA TRP A 70 8.98 -6.03 3.71
C TRP A 70 7.83 -6.68 2.95
N SER A 71 7.86 -8.01 2.90
CA SER A 71 6.89 -8.85 2.22
C SER A 71 6.78 -10.24 2.84
N SER A 72 5.55 -10.74 2.99
CA SER A 72 5.28 -12.15 3.31
C SER A 72 5.20 -13.05 2.07
N GLY A 73 5.46 -12.55 0.85
CA GLY A 73 5.38 -13.33 -0.38
C GLY A 73 5.27 -12.49 -1.67
N ARG A 74 5.41 -13.14 -2.83
CA ARG A 74 5.65 -12.50 -4.16
C ARG A 74 4.71 -11.35 -4.59
N LEU A 75 3.52 -11.20 -4.01
CA LEU A 75 2.48 -10.30 -4.49
C LEU A 75 2.13 -9.13 -3.54
N LYS A 76 2.68 -9.09 -2.32
CA LYS A 76 2.43 -8.00 -1.36
C LYS A 76 3.73 -7.50 -0.77
N ASN A 77 4.29 -6.45 -1.38
CA ASN A 77 5.37 -5.66 -0.79
C ASN A 77 4.77 -4.38 -0.22
N MET A 78 5.18 -4.01 0.99
CA MET A 78 4.85 -2.74 1.63
C MET A 78 6.15 -2.02 1.98
N PHE A 79 6.16 -0.71 1.78
CA PHE A 79 7.31 0.12 2.13
C PHE A 79 7.07 0.82 3.45
N TYR A 80 7.95 0.61 4.42
CA TYR A 80 7.85 1.17 5.76
C TYR A 80 8.74 2.39 5.87
N THR A 81 8.18 3.55 6.22
CA THR A 81 8.88 4.82 6.32
C THR A 81 8.49 5.58 7.59
N ASN A 82 9.31 6.55 7.98
CA ASN A 82 8.97 7.52 9.02
C ASN A 82 8.37 8.82 8.44
N VAL A 83 8.32 8.95 7.10
CA VAL A 83 7.64 10.07 6.44
C VAL A 83 6.13 9.95 6.65
N SER A 84 5.48 11.06 7.04
CA SER A 84 4.05 11.05 7.31
C SER A 84 3.23 10.96 6.02
N GLN A 85 2.08 10.28 6.09
CA GLN A 85 1.14 10.24 4.98
C GLN A 85 0.69 11.65 4.52
N SER A 86 0.61 12.61 5.44
CA SER A 86 0.24 13.99 5.11
C SER A 86 1.31 14.69 4.27
N GLU A 87 2.59 14.45 4.54
CA GLU A 87 3.69 15.00 3.75
C GLU A 87 3.68 14.40 2.34
N ILE A 88 3.57 13.07 2.23
CA ILE A 88 3.51 12.39 0.93
C ILE A 88 2.30 12.88 0.12
N LYS A 89 1.13 12.99 0.78
CA LYS A 89 -0.10 13.53 0.19
C LYS A 89 0.10 14.96 -0.29
N HIS A 90 0.77 15.80 0.50
CA HIS A 90 1.08 17.19 0.13
C HIS A 90 1.98 17.25 -1.11
N ARG A 91 3.08 16.47 -1.13
CA ARG A 91 3.98 16.39 -2.29
C ARG A 91 3.28 15.96 -3.57
N CYS A 92 2.42 14.94 -3.48
CA CYS A 92 1.60 14.54 -4.63
C CYS A 92 0.65 15.65 -5.09
N LYS A 93 -0.01 16.35 -4.16
CA LYS A 93 -0.91 17.45 -4.51
C LYS A 93 -0.19 18.58 -5.25
N GLU A 94 0.98 18.99 -4.75
CA GLU A 94 1.81 20.03 -5.39
C GLU A 94 2.31 19.59 -6.76
N THR A 95 2.76 18.33 -6.86
CA THR A 95 3.27 17.76 -8.12
C THR A 95 2.20 17.74 -9.21
N LEU A 96 0.99 17.31 -8.86
CA LEU A 96 -0.09 17.11 -9.83
C LEU A 96 -0.74 18.43 -10.24
N GLY A 97 -0.71 19.47 -9.40
CA GLY A 97 -1.30 20.78 -9.70
C GLY A 97 -2.80 20.75 -10.01
N VAL A 98 -3.50 19.66 -9.67
CA VAL A 98 -4.92 19.45 -9.95
C VAL A 98 -5.78 20.31 -9.04
N ASN A 99 -6.70 21.06 -9.65
CA ASN A 99 -7.51 22.09 -8.98
C ASN A 99 -9.01 21.77 -8.93
N HIS A 100 -9.38 20.50 -9.09
CA HIS A 100 -10.77 20.04 -9.06
C HIS A 100 -10.98 18.97 -7.98
N ASP A 101 -12.16 18.97 -7.38
CA ASP A 101 -12.48 18.11 -6.24
C ASP A 101 -12.60 16.62 -6.62
N THR A 102 -12.72 16.32 -7.91
CA THR A 102 -12.86 14.95 -8.44
C THR A 102 -11.53 14.28 -8.78
N ALA A 103 -10.39 14.92 -8.46
CA ALA A 103 -9.08 14.41 -8.82
C ALA A 103 -8.74 13.09 -8.12
N ASP A 104 -9.38 12.79 -6.98
CA ASP A 104 -9.30 11.53 -6.23
C ASP A 104 -7.89 10.94 -6.22
N PHE A 105 -6.90 11.71 -5.78
CA PHE A 105 -5.51 11.25 -5.93
C PHE A 105 -5.13 10.18 -4.91
N LEU A 106 -4.33 9.23 -5.36
CA LEU A 106 -3.80 8.08 -4.60
C LEU A 106 -2.29 8.05 -4.75
N PHE A 107 -1.56 7.46 -3.80
CA PHE A 107 -0.10 7.40 -3.90
C PHE A 107 0.47 6.09 -3.38
N TYR A 108 1.56 5.64 -4.02
CA TYR A 108 2.18 4.34 -3.75
C TYR A 108 3.71 4.42 -3.87
N ALA A 109 4.41 3.55 -3.15
CA ALA A 109 5.83 3.33 -3.31
C ALA A 109 6.11 2.57 -4.61
N SER A 110 7.12 2.99 -5.36
CA SER A 110 7.43 2.42 -6.68
C SER A 110 8.87 2.76 -7.06
N ASP A 111 9.73 1.76 -7.26
CA ASP A 111 11.14 2.02 -7.64
C ASP A 111 11.29 2.41 -9.13
N ASN A 112 10.38 1.96 -9.98
CA ASN A 112 10.38 2.29 -11.40
C ASN A 112 8.96 2.18 -11.99
N ARG A 113 8.81 2.49 -13.28
CA ARG A 113 7.50 2.51 -13.97
C ARG A 113 6.78 1.14 -14.01
N TYR A 114 7.54 0.04 -13.92
CA TYR A 114 7.00 -1.33 -13.96
C TYR A 114 6.70 -1.90 -12.58
N SER A 115 7.11 -1.21 -11.51
CA SER A 115 6.74 -1.60 -10.14
C SER A 115 5.23 -1.46 -9.95
N TYR A 116 4.65 -2.42 -9.25
CA TYR A 116 3.25 -2.38 -8.83
C TYR A 116 2.99 -1.23 -7.86
N ASN A 117 1.73 -0.99 -7.55
CA ASN A 117 1.33 0.00 -6.55
C ASN A 117 1.55 -0.61 -5.16
N HIS A 118 2.66 -0.27 -4.50
CA HIS A 118 2.97 -0.75 -3.16
C HIS A 118 2.50 0.24 -2.09
N ASP A 119 1.83 -0.25 -1.07
CA ASP A 119 1.39 0.58 0.05
C ASP A 119 2.59 1.18 0.80
N ILE A 120 2.45 2.43 1.23
CA ILE A 120 3.44 3.13 2.05
C ILE A 120 2.93 3.16 3.48
N TRP A 121 3.60 2.46 4.38
CA TRP A 121 3.30 2.40 5.80
C TRP A 121 4.13 3.40 6.59
N THR A 122 3.47 4.36 7.24
CA THR A 122 4.12 5.24 8.22
C THR A 122 4.22 4.55 9.58
N ASN A 123 5.43 4.40 10.09
CA ASN A 123 5.68 3.89 11.45
C ASN A 123 5.13 4.87 12.50
N ASP A 124 4.48 4.40 13.57
CA ASP A 124 4.05 5.31 14.64
C ASP A 124 5.22 5.74 15.52
N ASP A 125 5.02 6.92 16.10
CA ASP A 125 5.65 7.28 17.36
C ASP A 125 5.13 6.38 18.50
N VAL A 126 6.04 5.93 19.35
CA VAL A 126 5.79 5.01 20.48
C VAL A 126 4.83 5.53 21.56
N ASN A 127 4.48 6.83 21.57
CA ASN A 127 3.82 7.50 22.70
C ASN A 127 2.45 8.14 22.40
N LYS A 128 1.64 7.55 21.51
CA LYS A 128 0.31 8.08 21.15
C LYS A 128 -0.81 7.09 21.50
N HIS A 129 -1.64 7.44 22.49
CA HIS A 129 -2.87 6.71 22.86
C HIS A 129 -4.10 7.22 22.10
N VAL A 130 -3.99 7.33 20.78
CA VAL A 130 -5.09 7.75 19.88
C VAL A 130 -5.17 6.80 18.70
N ILE A 131 -6.36 6.65 18.12
CA ILE A 131 -6.53 5.94 16.85
C ILE A 131 -5.75 6.71 15.78
N ASN A 132 -4.77 6.05 15.17
CA ASN A 132 -3.84 6.66 14.22
C ASN A 132 -3.86 6.02 12.82
N ARG A 133 -4.63 4.93 12.65
CA ARG A 133 -4.82 4.22 11.38
C ARG A 133 -6.13 3.46 11.36
N ILE A 134 -6.64 3.22 10.16
CA ILE A 134 -7.72 2.30 9.84
C ILE A 134 -7.11 1.12 9.09
N ILE A 135 -7.46 -0.09 9.51
CA ILE A 135 -7.10 -1.33 8.83
C ILE A 135 -8.38 -1.97 8.32
N ALA A 136 -8.52 -2.07 7.00
CA ALA A 136 -9.74 -2.59 6.37
C ALA A 136 -9.57 -4.06 5.97
N PHE A 137 -10.56 -4.88 6.32
CA PHE A 137 -10.71 -6.26 5.89
C PHE A 137 -12.06 -6.41 5.19
N GLY A 138 -12.12 -7.27 4.17
CA GLY A 138 -13.37 -7.50 3.45
C GLY A 138 -13.17 -8.01 2.03
N ASP A 139 -14.14 -7.68 1.18
CA ASP A 139 -14.23 -8.10 -0.20
C ASP A 139 -14.13 -6.92 -1.18
N SER A 140 -14.77 -7.04 -2.34
CA SER A 140 -14.81 -5.99 -3.37
C SER A 140 -15.41 -4.67 -2.90
N LEU A 141 -16.29 -4.65 -1.88
CA LEU A 141 -16.87 -3.40 -1.37
C LEU A 141 -15.86 -2.55 -0.60
N SER A 142 -14.71 -3.13 -0.23
CA SER A 142 -13.67 -2.45 0.52
C SER A 142 -12.30 -2.52 -0.13
N ASP A 143 -12.05 -3.41 -1.11
CA ASP A 143 -10.75 -3.52 -1.79
C ASP A 143 -10.42 -2.26 -2.59
N THR A 144 -9.23 -1.71 -2.34
CA THR A 144 -8.68 -0.50 -2.96
C THR A 144 -7.54 -0.79 -3.96
N GLY A 145 -7.30 -2.05 -4.31
CA GLY A 145 -6.32 -2.42 -5.34
C GLY A 145 -5.55 -3.73 -5.13
N ASN A 146 -5.86 -4.52 -4.10
CA ASN A 146 -5.23 -5.81 -3.87
C ASN A 146 -5.48 -6.78 -5.03
N ILE A 147 -6.74 -6.95 -5.44
CA ILE A 147 -7.09 -7.78 -6.61
C ILE A 147 -6.51 -7.22 -7.92
N TYR A 148 -6.39 -5.90 -7.99
CA TYR A 148 -5.89 -5.18 -9.15
C TYR A 148 -4.39 -5.40 -9.36
N ASN A 149 -3.58 -5.30 -8.30
CA ASN A 149 -2.18 -5.67 -8.36
C ASN A 149 -2.00 -7.18 -8.65
N ALA A 150 -2.81 -8.04 -8.01
CA ALA A 150 -2.74 -9.49 -8.24
C ALA A 150 -3.09 -9.90 -9.68
N SER A 151 -3.97 -9.15 -10.35
CA SER A 151 -4.35 -9.36 -11.75
C SER A 151 -3.41 -8.68 -12.75
N GLN A 152 -2.29 -8.10 -12.30
CA GLN A 152 -1.38 -7.32 -13.14
C GLN A 152 -2.08 -6.13 -13.83
N TRP A 153 -2.95 -5.43 -13.08
CA TRP A 153 -3.70 -4.27 -13.52
C TRP A 153 -4.71 -4.53 -14.65
N VAL A 154 -5.12 -5.80 -14.82
CA VAL A 154 -6.11 -6.22 -15.81
C VAL A 154 -7.53 -6.17 -15.26
N PHE A 155 -7.72 -6.47 -13.96
CA PHE A 155 -9.04 -6.59 -13.34
C PHE A 155 -9.10 -5.87 -11.98
N PRO A 156 -10.10 -4.98 -11.76
CA PRO A 156 -11.10 -4.52 -12.72
C PRO A 156 -10.51 -3.64 -13.84
N ASN A 157 -11.23 -3.49 -14.97
CA ASN A 157 -10.73 -2.70 -16.12
C ASN A 157 -10.58 -1.23 -15.75
N ARG A 158 -9.36 -0.69 -15.89
CA ARG A 158 -9.00 0.69 -15.48
C ARG A 158 -9.77 1.82 -16.18
N ASN A 159 -10.39 1.55 -17.33
CA ASN A 159 -11.19 2.53 -18.06
C ASN A 159 -12.68 2.48 -17.68
N SER A 160 -13.09 1.49 -16.88
CA SER A 160 -14.47 1.35 -16.40
C SER A 160 -14.58 1.37 -14.88
N TRP A 161 -13.46 1.23 -14.18
CA TRP A 161 -13.37 1.14 -12.73
C TRP A 161 -12.15 1.91 -12.24
N PHE A 162 -12.33 2.62 -11.13
CA PHE A 162 -11.35 3.57 -10.64
C PHE A 162 -10.16 2.86 -10.00
N LEU A 163 -9.02 2.80 -10.70
CA LEU A 163 -7.72 2.28 -10.21
C LEU A 163 -7.82 1.06 -9.26
N GLY A 164 -8.54 0.02 -9.67
CA GLY A 164 -8.67 -1.23 -8.89
C GLY A 164 -9.84 -1.30 -7.91
N HIS A 165 -10.57 -0.21 -7.71
CA HIS A 165 -11.79 -0.18 -6.92
C HIS A 165 -12.95 -0.82 -7.68
N SER A 166 -13.85 -1.51 -6.97
CA SER A 166 -15.15 -1.93 -7.53
C SER A 166 -16.16 -0.78 -7.49
N SER A 167 -15.72 0.43 -7.86
CA SER A 167 -16.53 1.65 -7.97
C SER A 167 -15.91 2.60 -9.02
N ASN A 168 -16.60 3.71 -9.32
CA ASN A 168 -16.11 4.79 -10.19
C ASN A 168 -15.26 5.83 -9.45
N GLY A 169 -14.99 5.63 -8.17
CA GLY A 169 -14.16 6.48 -7.30
C GLY A 169 -13.84 5.75 -6.00
N TYR A 170 -13.59 6.52 -4.94
CA TYR A 170 -13.32 5.98 -3.61
C TYR A 170 -14.43 5.07 -3.07
N VAL A 171 -14.05 4.12 -2.22
CA VAL A 171 -14.96 3.28 -1.41
C VAL A 171 -15.17 3.87 -0.01
N TRP A 172 -16.14 3.32 0.73
CA TRP A 172 -16.57 3.88 2.03
C TRP A 172 -15.43 4.00 3.07
N THR A 173 -14.45 3.10 3.05
CA THR A 173 -13.31 3.11 3.97
C THR A 173 -12.39 4.31 3.72
N GLU A 174 -12.22 4.73 2.47
CA GLU A 174 -11.42 5.90 2.10
C GLU A 174 -12.12 7.19 2.51
N TYR A 175 -13.45 7.28 2.30
CA TYR A 175 -14.23 8.42 2.83
C TYR A 175 -14.15 8.53 4.36
N LEU A 176 -14.21 7.39 5.06
CA LEU A 176 -14.06 7.37 6.53
C LEU A 176 -12.66 7.84 6.95
N ALA A 177 -11.61 7.36 6.28
CA ALA A 177 -10.22 7.73 6.53
C ALA A 177 -9.98 9.23 6.29
N HIS A 178 -10.47 9.75 5.16
CA HIS A 178 -10.43 11.17 4.84
C HIS A 178 -11.19 12.02 5.86
N GLY A 179 -12.41 11.64 6.22
CA GLY A 179 -13.23 12.36 7.19
C GLY A 179 -12.64 12.37 8.62
N LYS A 180 -11.75 11.43 8.93
CA LYS A 180 -11.02 11.38 10.20
C LYS A 180 -9.58 11.88 10.12
N ALA A 181 -9.07 12.22 8.93
CA ALA A 181 -7.68 12.55 8.68
C ALA A 181 -6.69 11.48 9.22
N ILE A 182 -7.04 10.21 9.01
CA ILE A 182 -6.30 9.04 9.49
C ILE A 182 -5.90 8.16 8.30
N SER A 183 -4.73 7.53 8.35
CA SER A 183 -4.23 6.64 7.30
C SER A 183 -5.10 5.39 7.15
N LEU A 184 -5.35 4.94 5.92
CA LEU A 184 -6.03 3.69 5.61
C LEU A 184 -5.04 2.67 5.06
N TYR A 185 -5.06 1.46 5.59
CA TYR A 185 -4.32 0.32 5.06
C TYR A 185 -5.28 -0.84 4.78
N ASN A 186 -5.19 -1.41 3.57
CA ASN A 186 -6.24 -2.26 3.05
C ASN A 186 -5.79 -3.72 2.84
N TRP A 187 -6.47 -4.63 3.51
CA TRP A 187 -6.32 -6.08 3.34
C TRP A 187 -7.55 -6.76 2.76
N ALA A 188 -8.58 -5.99 2.36
CA ALA A 188 -9.71 -6.53 1.62
C ALA A 188 -9.27 -7.02 0.24
N VAL A 189 -9.92 -8.06 -0.29
CA VAL A 189 -9.61 -8.62 -1.61
C VAL A 189 -10.90 -8.83 -2.40
N GLY A 190 -10.99 -8.21 -3.57
CA GLY A 190 -12.10 -8.36 -4.49
C GLY A 190 -12.40 -9.84 -4.78
N GLY A 191 -13.64 -10.26 -4.55
CA GLY A 191 -14.05 -11.65 -4.73
C GLY A 191 -13.81 -12.57 -3.54
N ALA A 192 -13.54 -12.05 -2.33
CA ALA A 192 -13.37 -12.86 -1.11
C ALA A 192 -14.57 -13.79 -0.79
N ALA A 193 -15.76 -13.55 -1.38
CA ALA A 193 -16.95 -14.41 -1.24
C ALA A 193 -17.09 -15.50 -2.32
N GLY A 194 -16.27 -15.50 -3.37
CA GLY A 194 -16.35 -16.47 -4.47
C GLY A 194 -15.42 -17.67 -4.26
N THR A 195 -15.97 -18.88 -4.27
CA THR A 195 -15.22 -20.15 -4.37
C THR A 195 -14.60 -20.34 -5.77
N ASN A 196 -13.87 -19.33 -6.27
CA ASN A 196 -13.13 -19.44 -7.52
C ASN A 196 -11.63 -19.55 -7.19
N PRO A 197 -10.94 -20.62 -7.65
CA PRO A 197 -9.60 -20.98 -7.17
C PRO A 197 -8.47 -20.08 -7.68
N VAL A 198 -8.77 -18.96 -8.36
CA VAL A 198 -7.76 -18.21 -9.09
C VAL A 198 -6.72 -17.56 -8.16
N LEU A 199 -7.04 -17.23 -6.90
CA LEU A 199 -6.15 -16.41 -6.06
C LEU A 199 -6.00 -16.77 -4.57
N GLY A 200 -6.49 -17.94 -4.10
CA GLY A 200 -6.11 -18.46 -2.78
C GLY A 200 -6.44 -17.54 -1.58
N ILE A 201 -7.71 -17.16 -1.45
CA ILE A 201 -8.24 -16.17 -0.47
C ILE A 201 -7.82 -16.46 0.99
N ASN A 202 -7.63 -17.72 1.37
CA ASN A 202 -7.17 -18.11 2.72
C ASN A 202 -5.76 -17.61 3.09
N ARG A 203 -4.91 -17.23 2.13
CA ARG A 203 -3.56 -16.70 2.44
C ARG A 203 -3.54 -15.23 2.86
N TYR A 204 -4.57 -14.45 2.56
CA TYR A 204 -4.56 -13.00 2.81
C TYR A 204 -4.85 -12.64 4.26
N LEU A 205 -5.73 -13.39 4.94
CA LEU A 205 -5.95 -13.22 6.38
C LEU A 205 -4.66 -13.50 7.15
N CYS A 206 -3.96 -14.62 6.89
CA CYS A 206 -2.67 -14.89 7.52
C CYS A 206 -1.62 -13.80 7.23
N SER A 207 -1.49 -13.34 5.98
CA SER A 207 -0.54 -12.28 5.61
C SER A 207 -0.78 -10.96 6.39
N SER A 208 -2.04 -10.61 6.65
CA SER A 208 -2.38 -9.41 7.44
C SER A 208 -1.97 -9.51 8.90
N TYR A 209 -2.18 -10.66 9.55
CA TYR A 209 -1.75 -10.88 10.93
C TYR A 209 -0.23 -10.84 11.08
N VAL A 210 0.53 -11.30 10.07
CA VAL A 210 2.00 -11.21 10.06
C VAL A 210 2.46 -9.75 9.98
N LEU A 211 1.85 -8.95 9.10
CA LEU A 211 2.15 -7.52 8.93
C LEU A 211 1.89 -6.71 10.21
N LEU A 212 0.76 -6.98 10.89
CA LEU A 212 0.45 -6.37 12.18
C LEU A 212 1.43 -6.80 13.29
N ASN A 213 1.87 -8.06 13.32
CA ASN A 213 2.80 -8.52 14.36
C ASN A 213 4.23 -7.99 14.19
N LEU A 214 4.69 -7.71 12.96
CA LEU A 214 5.95 -7.00 12.74
C LEU A 214 5.93 -5.63 13.40
N TYR A 215 4.78 -5.00 13.27
CA TYR A 215 4.55 -3.67 13.77
C TYR A 215 4.49 -3.63 15.30
N GLU A 216 3.70 -4.53 15.91
CA GLU A 216 3.55 -4.57 17.36
C GLU A 216 4.81 -5.05 18.08
N ASN A 217 5.55 -6.03 17.53
CA ASN A 217 6.78 -6.52 18.15
C ASN A 217 7.99 -5.62 17.88
N GLY A 218 8.00 -4.85 16.79
CA GLY A 218 9.02 -3.83 16.53
C GLY A 218 9.02 -2.71 17.58
N LYS A 219 7.86 -2.32 18.11
CA LYS A 219 7.74 -1.31 19.18
C LYS A 219 8.31 -1.76 20.53
N LYS A 220 8.44 -3.07 20.78
CA LYS A 220 9.04 -3.59 22.02
C LYS A 220 10.57 -3.60 22.01
N LEU A 221 11.19 -3.31 20.86
CA LEU A 221 12.64 -3.43 20.65
C LEU A 221 13.35 -2.08 20.51
N SER A 222 12.60 -0.96 20.43
CA SER A 222 13.18 0.36 20.64
C SER A 222 13.32 0.61 22.16
N PRO A 223 14.51 0.95 22.66
CA PRO A 223 14.73 1.23 24.08
C PRO A 223 13.86 2.38 24.61
#